data_AF-A0A965NAN8-F1
#
_entry.id   AF-A0A965NAN8-F1
#
_cell.length_a   1.000
_cell.length_b   1.000
_cell.length_c   1.000
_cell.angle_alpha   90.00
_cell.angle_beta   90.00
_cell.angle_gamma   90.00
#
_symmetry.space_group_name_H-M   'P 1'
#
loop_
_entity.id
_entity.type
_entity.pdbx_description
1 polymer ?
#
loop_
_entity_poly.entity_id
_entity_poly.type
_entity_poly.pdbx_seq_one_letter_code
_entity_poly.pdbx_strand_id
1 'polypeptide(L)' 'IFFNKANISATLVSIPNNSDIHIDYSKSKFIAHDVAELIKEYEIKAKEKNINVQKINFINTKHK' A
#
# COMPACT_ATOMS: atom_id res chain seq x y z
N ILE A 1 -12.47 -9.84 -3.31
CA ILE A 1 -11.10 -10.34 -3.05
C ILE A 1 -10.71 -9.79 -1.68
N PHE A 2 -10.43 -10.67 -0.71
CA PHE A 2 -10.13 -10.30 0.66
C PHE A 2 -8.64 -10.00 0.80
N PHE A 3 -8.30 -8.86 1.39
CA PHE A 3 -6.93 -8.43 1.62
C PHE A 3 -6.40 -9.10 2.89
N ASN A 4 -5.71 -10.24 2.76
CA ASN A 4 -5.01 -10.89 3.88
C ASN A 4 -3.62 -10.28 4.07
N LYS A 5 -3.29 -9.87 5.31
CA LYS A 5 -2.01 -9.31 5.75
C LYS A 5 -0.79 -10.10 5.25
N ALA A 6 -0.86 -11.44 5.26
CA ALA A 6 0.25 -12.29 4.84
C ALA A 6 0.60 -12.13 3.35
N ASN A 7 -0.40 -12.03 2.47
CA ASN A 7 -0.19 -11.97 1.03
C ASN A 7 0.38 -10.61 0.58
N ILE A 8 -0.02 -9.52 1.24
CA ILE A 8 0.44 -8.17 0.90
C ILE A 8 1.87 -7.95 1.40
N SER A 9 2.18 -8.40 2.62
CA SER A 9 3.49 -8.18 3.22
C SER A 9 4.62 -8.82 2.40
N ALA A 10 4.44 -10.07 1.94
CA ALA A 10 5.42 -10.74 1.09
C ALA A 10 5.61 -10.02 -0.26
N THR A 11 4.50 -9.59 -0.87
CA THR A 11 4.53 -8.83 -2.12
C THR A 11 5.32 -7.53 -1.95
N LEU A 12 5.02 -6.75 -0.90
CA LEU A 12 5.69 -5.49 -0.62
C LEU A 12 7.20 -5.67 -0.37
N VAL A 13 7.60 -6.70 0.38
CA VAL A 13 9.01 -6.98 0.65
C VAL A 13 9.78 -7.42 -0.60
N SER A 14 9.11 -8.13 -1.52
CA SER A 14 9.72 -8.64 -2.75
C SER A 14 9.99 -7.56 -3.81
N ILE A 15 9.48 -6.35 -3.63
CA ILE A 15 9.67 -5.24 -4.59
C ILE A 15 11.15 -4.83 -4.61
N PRO A 16 11.79 -4.81 -5.79
CA PRO A 16 13.19 -4.42 -5.91
C PRO A 16 13.38 -2.92 -5.66
N ASN A 17 14.59 -2.55 -5.26
CA ASN A 17 14.97 -1.15 -5.08
C ASN A 17 14.86 -0.38 -6.40
N ASN A 18 14.64 0.94 -6.33
CA ASN A 18 14.43 1.83 -7.50
C ASN A 18 13.19 1.49 -8.35
N SER A 19 12.15 0.93 -7.73
CA SER A 19 10.89 0.62 -8.41
C SER A 19 9.88 1.75 -8.30
N ASP A 20 9.08 1.95 -9.35
CA ASP A 20 7.86 2.74 -9.30
C ASP A 20 6.66 1.80 -9.14
N ILE A 21 5.89 1.99 -8.06
CA ILE A 21 4.73 1.14 -7.78
C ILE A 21 3.45 1.97 -7.65
N HIS A 22 2.36 1.37 -8.12
CA HIS A 22 1.02 1.94 -8.03
C HIS A 22 0.13 1.04 -7.17
N ILE A 23 -0.36 1.59 -6.07
CA ILE A 23 -1.37 0.96 -5.22
C ILE A 23 -2.73 1.48 -5.68
N ASP A 24 -3.46 0.66 -6.43
CA ASP A 24 -4.77 1.00 -6.99
C ASP A 24 -5.92 0.60 -6.07
N TYR A 25 -6.63 1.60 -5.55
CA TYR A 25 -7.81 1.44 -4.70
C TYR A 25 -9.12 1.50 -5.49
N SER A 26 -9.09 1.63 -6.81
CA SER A 26 -10.28 1.81 -7.66
C SER A 26 -11.33 0.72 -7.52
N LYS A 27 -10.91 -0.50 -7.17
CA LYS A 27 -11.79 -1.66 -6.95
C LYS A 27 -12.08 -1.94 -5.48
N SER A 28 -11.54 -1.14 -4.57
CA SER A 28 -11.64 -1.33 -3.12
C SER A 28 -12.67 -0.36 -2.53
N LYS A 29 -13.85 -0.89 -2.16
CA LYS A 29 -14.89 -0.09 -1.47
C LYS A 29 -14.52 0.26 -0.04
N PHE A 30 -13.74 -0.60 0.62
CA PHE A 30 -13.27 -0.43 2.00
C PHE A 30 -11.87 -1.00 2.11
N ILE A 31 -11.04 -0.39 2.95
CA ILE A 31 -9.69 -0.85 3.28
C ILE A 31 -9.70 -1.14 4.78
N ALA A 32 -9.26 -2.33 5.17
CA ALA A 32 -9.12 -2.67 6.58
C ALA A 32 -8.02 -1.81 7.23
N HIS A 33 -8.20 -1.48 8.51
CA HIS A 33 -7.29 -0.59 9.23
C HIS A 33 -5.85 -1.10 9.26
N ASP A 34 -5.68 -2.41 9.48
CA ASP A 34 -4.39 -3.10 9.50
C ASP A 34 -3.67 -3.07 8.14
N VAL A 35 -4.42 -3.15 7.04
CA VAL A 35 -3.89 -3.02 5.67
C VAL A 35 -3.45 -1.58 5.39
N ALA A 36 -4.22 -0.59 5.85
CA ALA A 36 -3.86 0.82 5.70
C ALA A 36 -2.58 1.17 6.48
N GLU A 37 -2.44 0.65 7.71
CA GLU A 37 -1.22 0.79 8.51
C GLU A 37 -0.02 0.12 7.85
N LEU A 38 -0.18 -1.11 7.35
CA LEU A 38 0.88 -1.82 6.64
C LEU A 38 1.40 -1.04 5.42
N ILE A 39 0.50 -0.45 4.62
CA ILE A 39 0.88 0.35 3.45
C ILE A 39 1.61 1.62 3.90
N LYS A 40 1.15 2.27 4.97
CA LYS A 40 1.79 3.48 5.52
C LYS A 40 3.20 3.20 6.04
N GLU A 41 3.40 2.08 6.75
CA GLU A 41 4.73 1.65 7.16
C GLU A 41 5.63 1.34 5.97
N TYR A 42 5.07 0.70 4.94
CA TYR A 42 5.81 0.39 3.73
C TYR A 42 6.25 1.66 2.98
N GLU A 43 5.41 2.69 2.89
CA GLU A 43 5.78 3.97 2.28
C GLU A 43 7.00 4.62 2.94
N ILE A 44 7.15 4.46 4.27
CA ILE A 44 8.31 4.98 4.99
C ILE A 44 9.56 4.19 4.58
N LYS A 45 9.49 2.86 4.59
CA LYS A 45 10.60 1.96 4.19
C LYS A 45 10.95 2.05 2.71
N ALA A 46 9.96 2.31 1.85
CA ALA A 46 10.12 2.42 0.41
C ALA A 46 11.08 3.56 0.04
N LYS A 47 11.07 4.67 0.79
CA LYS A 47 11.99 5.80 0.58
C LYS A 47 13.45 5.40 0.71
N GLU A 48 13.79 4.56 1.69
CA GLU A 48 15.16 4.05 1.88
C GLU A 48 15.63 3.18 0.72
N LYS A 49 14.69 2.56 0.00
CA LYS A 49 14.93 1.70 -1.17
C LYS A 49 14.82 2.44 -2.51
N ASN A 50 14.65 3.76 -2.51
CA ASN A 50 14.31 4.55 -3.70
C ASN A 50 13.06 4.03 -4.44
N ILE A 51 12.10 3.47 -3.70
CA ILE A 51 10.85 3.00 -4.27
C ILE A 51 9.84 4.15 -4.22
N ASN A 52 9.33 4.55 -5.37
CA ASN A 52 8.29 5.56 -5.50
C ASN A 52 6.92 4.88 -5.39
N VAL A 53 6.14 5.27 -4.38
CA VAL A 53 4.82 4.69 -4.11
C VAL A 53 3.75 5.71 -4.48
N GLN A 54 2.91 5.37 -5.46
CA GLN A 54 1.78 6.17 -5.86
C GLN A 54 0.46 5.49 -5.50
N LYS A 55 -0.51 6.28 -5.02
CA LYS A 55 -1.84 5.79 -4.66
C LYS A 55 -2.85 6.26 -5.70
N ILE A 56 -3.55 5.32 -6.32
CA ILE A 56 -4.58 5.62 -7.32
C ILE A 56 -5.95 5.45 -6.65
N ASN A 57 -6.81 6.47 -6.80
CA ASN A 57 -8.19 6.48 -6.30
C ASN A 57 -8.32 6.21 -4.78
N PHE A 58 -7.32 6.61 -3.98
CA PHE A 58 -7.36 6.49 -2.53
C PHE A 58 -8.38 7.47 -1.96
N ILE A 59 -9.53 6.95 -1.52
CA ILE A 59 -10.55 7.73 -0.83
C ILE A 59 -10.06 7.95 0.60
N ASN A 60 -9.52 9.14 0.87
CA ASN A 60 -9.15 9.55 2.21
C ASN A 60 -10.43 9.79 3.02
N THR A 61 -10.95 8.76 3.67
CA THR A 61 -12.04 8.90 4.66
C THR A 61 -11.47 9.55 5.91
N LYS A 62 -11.17 10.86 5.84
CA LYS A 62 -11.24 11.70 7.03
C LYS A 62 -12.71 11.67 7.45
N HIS A 63 -13.01 10.85 8.46
CA HIS A 63 -14.28 10.89 9.13
C HIS A 63 -14.57 12.35 9.52
N LYS A 64 -15.71 12.83 9.02
CA LYS A 64 -16.44 13.98 9.55
C LYS A 64 -17.11 13.56 10.85
#